data_AF-A0AAD6CD11-F1
#
_entry.id   AF-A0AAD6CD11-F1
#
_cell.length_a   1.000
_cell.length_b   1.000
_cell.length_c   1.000
_cell.angle_alpha   90.00
_cell.angle_beta   90.00
_cell.angle_gamma   90.00
#
_symmetry.space_group_name_H-M   'P 1'
#
loop_
_entity.id
_entity.type
_entity.pdbx_description
1 polymer ?
#
loop_
_entity_poly.entity_id
_entity_poly.type
_entity_poly.pdbx_seq_one_letter_code
_entity_poly.pdbx_strand_id
1 'polypeptide(L)'
;MDKHDRPYKCYEPGCDKIQGFTYSGGLLRHQREVHKKNDTKPLMCPYADCNRSTGNGFTRQENLREHLRRRHMHTEVVLTASPPVDASLKRKHDSPNGELPDSQESGGGLHNEVKRLRRESQEKDHRLEQLERIITHLQQAISQPLVRKDDPQLTQARHTSAP
;
A
#
# COMPACT_ATOMS: atom_id res chain seq x y z
N MET A 1 6.54 11.56 -52.08
CA MET A 1 5.31 11.94 -51.39
C MET A 1 5.65 12.92 -50.29
N ASP A 2 5.17 14.15 -50.39
CA ASP A 2 5.42 15.22 -49.42
C ASP A 2 4.68 14.95 -48.11
N LYS A 3 5.44 14.64 -47.06
CA LYS A 3 4.95 14.22 -45.74
C LYS A 3 4.51 15.40 -44.85
N HIS A 4 4.05 16.49 -45.48
CA HIS A 4 3.79 17.76 -44.82
C HIS A 4 2.31 18.05 -44.59
N ASP A 5 1.41 17.12 -44.95
CA ASP A 5 0.00 17.26 -44.61
C ASP A 5 -0.18 17.19 -43.09
N ARG A 6 -0.78 18.25 -42.53
CA ARG A 6 -1.07 18.40 -41.10
C ARG A 6 -2.58 18.38 -40.86
N PRO A 7 -3.27 17.24 -41.14
CA PRO A 7 -4.72 17.18 -41.07
C PRO A 7 -5.26 17.29 -39.64
N TYR A 8 -4.42 17.02 -38.63
CA TYR A 8 -4.85 16.98 -37.24
C TYR A 8 -4.69 18.35 -36.58
N LYS A 9 -5.77 19.15 -36.51
CA LYS A 9 -5.76 20.51 -35.93
C LYS A 9 -6.35 20.54 -34.53
N CYS A 10 -5.85 21.47 -33.70
CA CYS A 10 -6.47 21.76 -32.41
C CYS A 10 -7.52 22.86 -32.60
N TYR A 11 -8.73 22.63 -32.09
CA TYR A 11 -9.88 23.52 -32.24
C TYR A 11 -10.22 24.30 -30.96
N GLU A 12 -9.28 24.34 -30.01
CA GLU A 12 -9.50 25.05 -28.75
C GLU A 12 -9.33 26.56 -28.94
N PRO A 13 -10.23 27.37 -28.34
CA PRO A 13 -10.19 28.82 -28.50
C PRO A 13 -8.91 29.40 -27.87
N GLY A 14 -8.11 30.12 -28.68
CA GLY A 14 -6.84 30.71 -28.24
C GLY A 14 -5.62 29.80 -28.34
N CYS A 15 -5.71 28.67 -29.04
CA CYS A 15 -4.58 27.77 -29.25
C CYS A 15 -3.66 28.23 -30.40
N ASP A 16 -2.36 28.41 -30.13
CA ASP A 16 -1.37 28.83 -31.14
C ASP A 16 -1.10 27.76 -32.23
N LYS A 17 -1.53 26.51 -32.04
CA LYS A 17 -1.26 25.38 -32.97
C LYS A 17 -2.43 25.06 -33.90
N ILE A 18 -2.97 26.10 -34.55
CA ILE A 18 -4.03 25.98 -35.57
C ILE A 18 -3.49 25.35 -36.88
N GLN A 19 -2.18 25.43 -37.12
CA GLN A 19 -1.51 24.80 -38.28
C GLN A 19 -1.60 23.26 -38.31
N GLY A 20 -1.96 22.64 -37.19
CA GLY A 20 -2.12 21.20 -37.09
C GLY A 20 -0.82 20.41 -36.96
N PHE A 21 -0.98 19.10 -36.79
CA PHE A 21 0.08 18.13 -36.57
C PHE A 21 0.12 17.14 -37.74
N THR A 22 1.32 16.67 -38.07
CA THR A 22 1.55 15.69 -39.14
C THR A 22 0.96 14.31 -38.83
N TYR A 23 0.63 14.03 -37.57
CA TYR A 23 -0.02 12.79 -37.14
C TYR A 23 -0.86 13.02 -35.88
N SER A 24 -1.87 12.18 -35.67
CA SER A 24 -2.86 12.28 -34.59
C SER A 24 -2.25 12.25 -33.18
N GLY A 25 -1.16 11.52 -33.00
CA GLY A 25 -0.43 11.45 -31.72
C GLY A 25 0.15 12.80 -31.27
N GLY A 26 0.60 13.64 -32.22
CA GLY A 26 1.08 14.99 -31.94
C GLY A 26 -0.03 15.89 -31.39
N LEU A 27 -1.23 15.80 -31.99
CA LEU A 27 -2.42 16.52 -31.55
C LEU A 27 -2.88 16.06 -30.16
N LEU A 28 -2.91 14.75 -29.91
CA LEU A 28 -3.35 14.19 -28.64
C LEU A 28 -2.42 14.61 -27.48
N ARG A 29 -1.10 14.59 -27.71
CA ARG A 29 -0.12 15.07 -26.73
C ARG A 29 -0.32 16.55 -26.44
N HIS A 30 -0.48 17.36 -27.49
CA HIS A 30 -0.72 18.78 -27.39
C HIS A 30 -2.00 19.12 -26.60
N GLN A 31 -3.10 18.42 -26.85
CA GLN A 31 -4.35 18.62 -26.10
C GLN A 31 -4.20 18.31 -24.61
N ARG A 32 -3.39 17.31 -24.25
CA ARG A 32 -3.13 16.96 -22.85
C ARG A 32 -2.28 17.99 -22.12
N GLU A 33 -1.24 18.50 -22.79
CA GLU A 33 -0.24 19.38 -22.19
C GLU A 33 -0.66 20.85 -22.19
N VAL A 34 -1.27 21.33 -23.28
CA VAL A 34 -1.64 22.75 -23.45
C VAL A 34 -3.05 23.03 -22.93
N HIS A 35 -3.99 22.13 -23.20
CA HIS A 35 -5.39 22.35 -22.83
C HIS A 35 -5.80 21.70 -21.51
N LYS A 36 -4.89 20.94 -20.88
CA LYS A 36 -5.00 20.47 -19.49
C LYS A 36 -6.41 19.96 -19.11
N LYS A 37 -7.09 19.28 -20.04
CA LYS A 37 -8.49 18.80 -19.92
C LYS A 37 -8.66 17.63 -18.93
N ASN A 38 -7.73 17.48 -17.99
CA ASN A 38 -7.84 16.57 -16.86
C ASN A 38 -7.92 17.45 -15.61
N ASP A 39 -9.14 17.72 -15.16
CA ASP A 39 -9.47 18.27 -13.84
C ASP A 39 -9.14 17.28 -12.71
N THR A 40 -7.98 16.63 -12.78
CA THR A 40 -7.47 15.85 -11.67
C THR A 40 -6.64 16.79 -10.81
N LYS A 41 -7.07 16.95 -9.55
CA LYS A 41 -6.34 17.74 -8.55
C LYS A 41 -4.85 17.38 -8.63
N PRO A 42 -3.95 18.37 -8.74
CA PRO A 42 -2.52 18.12 -8.80
C PRO A 42 -2.10 17.31 -7.56
N LEU A 43 -1.39 16.23 -7.79
CA LEU A 43 -0.95 15.29 -6.76
C LEU A 43 0.28 15.89 -6.09
N MET A 44 0.14 16.38 -4.86
CA MET A 44 1.23 16.99 -4.10
C MET A 44 2.09 15.92 -3.44
N CYS A 45 3.34 16.25 -3.16
CA CYS A 45 4.16 15.41 -2.30
C CYS A 45 3.61 15.44 -0.86
N PRO A 46 3.38 14.29 -0.20
CA PRO A 46 2.88 14.22 1.18
C PRO A 46 3.88 14.71 2.23
N TYR A 47 5.16 14.83 1.87
CA TYR A 47 6.22 15.28 2.76
C TYR A 47 6.24 16.81 2.84
N ALA A 48 5.89 17.39 3.99
CA ALA A 48 5.79 18.84 4.19
C ALA A 48 7.14 19.57 4.02
N ASP A 49 8.26 18.87 4.21
CA ASP A 49 9.63 19.34 3.98
C ASP A 49 10.04 19.30 2.49
N CYS A 50 9.22 18.69 1.62
CA CYS A 50 9.52 18.61 0.21
C CYS A 50 9.10 19.90 -0.53
N ASN A 51 9.99 20.46 -1.33
CA ASN A 51 9.72 21.62 -2.20
C ASN A 51 8.56 21.41 -3.23
N ARG A 52 8.01 20.20 -3.32
CA ARG A 52 6.85 19.85 -4.16
C ARG A 52 5.57 19.51 -3.37
N SER A 53 5.54 19.84 -2.07
CA SER A 53 4.37 19.72 -1.20
C SER A 53 3.48 20.97 -1.23
N THR A 54 4.08 22.16 -1.35
CA THR A 54 3.37 23.45 -1.36
C THR A 54 3.57 24.15 -2.70
N GLY A 55 2.78 23.78 -3.72
CA GLY A 55 2.73 24.51 -4.98
C GLY A 55 2.58 23.61 -6.21
N ASN A 56 3.68 23.41 -6.94
CA ASN A 56 3.68 22.72 -8.23
C ASN A 56 3.65 21.19 -8.07
N GLY A 57 2.46 20.68 -7.76
CA GLY A 57 2.16 19.25 -7.72
C GLY A 57 2.29 18.55 -9.08
N PHE A 58 2.21 17.24 -9.05
CA PHE A 58 2.32 16.39 -10.22
C PHE A 58 0.98 16.24 -10.91
N THR A 59 0.98 16.28 -12.24
CA THR A 59 -0.21 15.99 -13.07
C THR A 59 -0.47 14.49 -13.22
N ARG A 60 0.50 13.64 -12.86
CA ARG A 60 0.43 12.18 -13.00
C ARG A 60 0.97 11.49 -11.74
N GLN A 61 0.29 10.43 -11.31
CA GLN A 61 0.67 9.62 -10.14
C GLN A 61 2.04 8.94 -10.31
N GLU A 62 2.41 8.59 -11.55
CA GLU A 62 3.72 8.04 -11.87
C GLU A 62 4.85 9.00 -11.53
N ASN A 63 4.70 10.28 -11.90
CA ASN A 63 5.69 11.31 -11.61
C ASN A 63 5.82 11.56 -10.11
N LEU A 64 4.70 11.50 -9.36
CA LEU A 64 4.74 11.55 -7.90
C LEU A 64 5.47 10.32 -7.34
N ARG A 65 5.16 9.11 -7.82
CA ARG A 65 5.82 7.88 -7.36
C ARG A 65 7.32 7.88 -7.63
N GLU A 66 7.74 8.36 -8.79
CA GLU A 66 9.16 8.51 -9.12
C GLU A 66 9.82 9.61 -8.28
N HIS A 67 9.12 10.71 -8.01
CA HIS A 67 9.60 11.75 -7.11
C HIS A 67 9.81 11.22 -5.70
N LEU A 68 8.84 10.48 -5.15
CA LEU A 68 8.98 9.75 -3.91
C LEU A 68 10.17 8.80 -3.98
N ARG A 69 10.37 8.15 -5.14
CA ARG A 69 11.53 7.27 -5.34
C ARG A 69 12.85 8.02 -5.17
N ARG A 70 13.02 9.11 -5.91
CA ARG A 70 14.30 9.82 -5.98
C ARG A 70 14.59 10.72 -4.78
N ARG A 71 13.54 11.22 -4.12
CA ARG A 71 13.65 12.24 -3.06
C ARG A 71 13.34 11.68 -1.67
N HIS A 72 12.67 10.54 -1.56
CA HIS A 72 12.19 10.00 -0.29
C HIS A 72 12.45 8.47 -0.10
N MET A 73 13.13 7.74 -1.00
CA MET A 73 13.53 6.31 -0.77
C MET A 73 14.75 6.18 0.14
N HIS A 74 14.72 6.89 1.26
CA HIS A 74 15.54 6.54 2.41
C HIS A 74 14.73 6.48 3.70
N THR A 75 13.39 6.58 3.61
CA THR A 75 12.51 6.52 4.77
C THR A 75 11.32 5.63 4.45
N GLU A 76 11.55 4.33 4.68
CA GLU A 76 10.49 3.33 4.80
C GLU A 76 9.78 3.53 6.15
N VAL A 77 9.10 4.66 6.38
CA VAL A 77 8.39 4.85 7.65
C VAL A 77 7.05 5.56 7.42
N VAL A 78 5.99 4.73 7.48
CA VAL A 78 4.62 5.06 7.88
C VAL A 78 3.79 5.87 6.89
N LEU A 79 3.02 5.15 6.06
CA LEU A 79 1.69 5.60 5.63
C LEU A 79 0.67 4.49 5.92
N THR A 80 0.25 4.43 7.18
CA THR A 80 -0.99 3.77 7.61
C THR A 80 -2.17 4.72 7.39
N ALA A 81 -3.07 4.39 6.46
CA ALA A 81 -4.54 4.57 6.54
C ALA A 81 -5.20 4.54 5.14
N SER A 82 -5.78 3.37 4.81
CA SER A 82 -6.92 2.97 3.94
C SER A 82 -7.44 3.85 2.78
N PRO A 83 -7.97 3.26 1.68
CA PRO A 83 -9.41 2.94 1.64
C PRO A 83 -9.76 1.66 0.80
N PRO A 84 -11.04 1.44 0.45
CA PRO A 84 -11.94 0.39 0.94
C PRO A 84 -11.90 -0.93 0.15
N VAL A 85 -12.39 -1.98 0.79
CA VAL A 85 -12.86 -3.19 0.13
C VAL A 85 -14.16 -2.88 -0.63
N ASP A 86 -14.16 -3.06 -1.95
CA ASP A 86 -15.37 -3.45 -2.66
C ASP A 86 -15.02 -4.48 -3.73
N ALA A 87 -15.86 -5.48 -3.78
CA ALA A 87 -15.77 -6.67 -4.59
C ALA A 87 -16.30 -6.37 -6.00
N SER A 88 -16.33 -7.42 -6.82
CA SER A 88 -17.22 -7.50 -7.98
C SER A 88 -16.81 -6.69 -9.22
N LEU A 89 -16.10 -7.32 -10.16
CA LEU A 89 -16.76 -8.12 -11.21
C LEU A 89 -15.75 -8.47 -12.30
N LYS A 90 -15.58 -9.78 -12.48
CA LYS A 90 -15.05 -10.45 -13.66
C LYS A 90 -15.64 -9.82 -14.93
N ARG A 91 -14.79 -9.29 -15.81
CA ARG A 91 -15.08 -9.33 -17.25
C ARG A 91 -14.09 -10.29 -17.89
N LYS A 92 -14.55 -11.54 -18.02
CA LYS A 92 -14.04 -12.50 -19.01
C LYS A 92 -14.28 -11.87 -20.38
N HIS A 93 -13.22 -11.47 -21.06
CA HIS A 93 -13.22 -11.45 -22.52
C HIS A 93 -12.50 -12.73 -22.94
N ASP A 94 -13.32 -13.71 -23.31
CA ASP A 94 -12.91 -14.97 -23.90
C ASP A 94 -12.63 -14.72 -25.39
N SER A 95 -11.40 -14.96 -25.83
CA SER A 95 -11.05 -15.56 -27.14
C SER A 95 -9.58 -15.36 -27.52
N PRO A 96 -9.01 -16.24 -28.37
CA PRO A 96 -7.75 -16.91 -28.09
C PRO A 96 -6.62 -16.53 -29.06
N ASN A 97 -5.44 -17.10 -28.80
CA ASN A 97 -4.22 -17.10 -29.61
C ASN A 97 -3.36 -15.83 -29.57
N GLY A 98 -2.27 -15.96 -28.83
CA GLY A 98 -1.13 -15.07 -28.82
C GLY A 98 0.01 -15.80 -28.11
N GLU A 99 0.60 -16.75 -28.82
CA GLU A 99 1.85 -17.41 -28.42
C GLU A 99 2.87 -16.30 -28.14
N LEU A 100 3.29 -16.16 -26.89
CA LEU A 100 4.32 -15.21 -26.51
C LEU A 100 5.46 -15.94 -25.80
N PRO A 101 6.70 -15.54 -26.09
CA PRO A 101 7.88 -16.29 -25.71
C PRO A 101 8.15 -16.09 -24.22
N ASP A 102 8.58 -17.19 -23.63
CA ASP A 102 9.26 -17.32 -22.36
C ASP A 102 10.23 -16.15 -22.11
N SER A 103 9.84 -15.22 -21.24
CA SER A 103 10.72 -14.20 -20.67
C SER A 103 11.10 -14.63 -19.27
N GLN A 104 11.86 -15.72 -19.22
CA GLN A 104 12.50 -16.27 -18.04
C GLN A 104 13.74 -15.42 -17.74
N GLU A 105 13.64 -14.51 -16.76
CA GLU A 105 14.69 -14.30 -15.75
C GLU A 105 14.34 -13.24 -14.67
N SER A 106 13.50 -12.24 -14.96
CA SER A 106 13.29 -11.15 -13.99
C SER A 106 12.22 -11.41 -12.91
N GLY A 107 11.40 -12.45 -13.03
CA GLY A 107 10.28 -12.75 -12.12
C GLY A 107 10.61 -13.70 -10.96
N GLY A 108 11.69 -14.48 -11.08
CA GLY A 108 12.05 -15.52 -10.12
C GLY A 108 12.48 -14.95 -8.76
N GLY A 109 13.29 -13.88 -8.76
CA GLY A 109 13.76 -13.23 -7.54
C GLY A 109 12.62 -12.66 -6.70
N LEU A 110 11.68 -11.95 -7.35
CA LEU A 110 10.53 -11.36 -6.66
C LEU A 110 9.57 -12.44 -6.13
N HIS A 111 9.33 -13.52 -6.89
CA HIS A 111 8.49 -14.61 -6.43
C HIS A 111 9.08 -15.34 -5.22
N ASN A 112 10.40 -15.57 -5.23
CA ASN A 112 11.12 -16.16 -4.10
C ASN A 112 11.09 -15.25 -2.86
N GLU A 113 11.24 -13.94 -3.05
CA GLU A 113 11.18 -12.96 -1.98
C GLU A 113 9.77 -12.87 -1.37
N VAL A 114 8.72 -12.86 -2.20
CA VAL A 114 7.32 -12.92 -1.74
C VAL A 114 7.05 -14.19 -0.94
N LYS A 115 7.58 -15.34 -1.38
CA LYS A 115 7.45 -16.62 -0.67
C LYS A 115 8.18 -16.59 0.68
N ARG A 116 9.35 -15.95 0.75
CA ARG A 116 10.11 -15.76 1.99
C ARG A 116 9.35 -14.87 2.98
N LEU A 117 8.92 -13.70 2.53
CA LEU A 117 8.20 -12.72 3.35
C LEU A 117 6.87 -13.28 3.88
N ARG A 118 6.14 -14.09 3.09
CA ARG A 118 4.92 -14.75 3.57
C ARG A 118 5.19 -15.72 4.73
N ARG A 119 6.27 -16.50 4.67
CA ARG A 119 6.63 -17.40 5.78
C ARG A 119 7.01 -16.61 7.03
N GLU A 120 7.79 -15.56 6.86
CA GLU A 120 8.19 -14.69 7.97
C GLU A 120 6.99 -13.99 8.62
N SER A 121 6.00 -13.56 7.84
CA SER A 121 4.75 -13.01 8.35
C SER A 121 3.98 -14.05 9.17
N GLN A 122 3.82 -15.27 8.65
CA GLN A 122 3.09 -16.34 9.35
C GLN A 122 3.76 -16.72 10.67
N GLU A 123 5.09 -16.74 10.73
CA GLU A 123 5.81 -17.02 11.97
C GLU A 123 5.63 -15.90 13.00
N LYS A 124 5.65 -14.63 12.55
CA LYS A 124 5.38 -13.47 13.41
C LYS A 124 3.95 -13.48 13.92
N ASP A 125 2.98 -13.81 13.07
CA ASP A 125 1.56 -13.92 13.46
C ASP A 125 1.36 -15.01 14.51
N HIS A 126 2.01 -16.18 14.34
CA HIS A 126 1.96 -17.25 15.33
C HIS A 126 2.60 -16.83 16.66
N ARG A 127 3.76 -16.16 16.61
CA ARG A 127 4.44 -15.67 17.82
C ARG A 127 3.61 -14.61 18.54
N LEU A 128 2.94 -13.74 17.80
CA LEU A 128 2.02 -12.75 18.36
C LEU A 128 0.88 -13.44 19.11
N GLU A 129 0.22 -14.42 18.48
CA GLU A 129 -0.87 -15.18 19.12
C GLU A 129 -0.41 -15.90 20.40
N GLN A 130 0.81 -16.45 20.42
CA GLN A 130 1.37 -17.05 21.63
C GLN A 130 1.57 -16.03 22.74
N LEU A 131 2.11 -14.85 22.42
CA LEU A 131 2.30 -13.77 23.40
C LEU A 131 0.97 -13.25 23.92
N GLU A 132 -0.03 -13.07 23.07
CA GLU A 132 -1.38 -12.67 23.46
C GLU A 132 -2.02 -13.68 24.42
N ARG A 133 -1.84 -14.97 24.17
CA ARG A 133 -2.28 -16.04 25.09
C ARG A 133 -1.58 -15.95 26.45
N ILE A 134 -0.27 -15.75 26.46
CA ILE A 134 0.51 -15.60 27.71
C ILE A 134 0.06 -14.36 28.49
N ILE A 135 -0.08 -13.21 27.82
CA ILE A 135 -0.54 -11.97 28.44
C ILE A 135 -1.93 -12.15 29.02
N THR A 136 -2.85 -12.77 28.28
CA THR A 136 -4.22 -13.05 28.76
C THR A 136 -4.18 -13.92 30.01
N HIS A 137 -3.36 -14.98 30.02
CA HIS A 137 -3.21 -15.84 31.18
C HIS A 137 -2.60 -15.09 32.39
N LEU A 138 -1.58 -14.26 32.18
CA LEU A 138 -0.98 -13.44 33.23
C LEU A 138 -1.98 -12.40 33.76
N GLN A 139 -2.74 -11.74 32.90
CA GLN A 139 -3.80 -10.80 33.30
C GLN A 139 -4.87 -11.49 34.13
N GLN A 140 -5.27 -12.72 33.77
CA GLN A 140 -6.19 -13.53 34.55
C GLN A 140 -5.60 -13.92 35.91
N ALA A 141 -4.32 -14.32 35.96
CA ALA A 141 -3.64 -14.66 37.21
C ALA A 141 -3.49 -13.45 38.15
N ILE A 142 -3.24 -12.26 37.60
CA ILE A 142 -3.18 -11.00 38.35
C ILE A 142 -4.57 -10.56 38.81
N SER A 143 -5.62 -10.86 38.03
CA SER A 143 -7.00 -10.48 38.35
C SER A 143 -7.75 -11.48 39.23
N GLN A 144 -7.21 -12.69 39.45
CA GLN A 144 -7.81 -13.65 40.39
C GLN A 144 -7.51 -13.21 41.83
N PRO A 145 -8.53 -13.05 42.69
CA PRO A 145 -8.30 -12.84 44.11
C PRO A 145 -7.63 -14.07 44.69
N LEU A 146 -6.60 -13.88 45.52
CA LEU A 146 -5.92 -14.94 46.28
C LEU A 146 -6.93 -15.64 47.21
N VAL A 147 -7.65 -16.65 46.71
CA VAL A 147 -8.47 -17.52 47.56
C VAL A 147 -7.49 -18.42 48.30
N ARG A 148 -7.18 -18.03 49.55
CA ARG A 148 -6.47 -18.87 50.51
C ARG A 148 -7.27 -20.16 50.68
N LYS A 149 -6.66 -21.30 50.36
CA LYS A 149 -7.19 -22.60 50.79
C LYS A 149 -6.88 -22.71 52.28
N ASP A 150 -7.88 -22.52 53.12
CA ASP A 150 -7.84 -22.94 54.51
C ASP A 150 -7.78 -24.47 54.56
N ASP A 151 -6.64 -25.02 54.98
CA ASP A 151 -6.46 -26.43 55.32
C ASP A 151 -7.25 -26.77 56.60
N PRO A 152 -8.24 -27.69 56.57
CA PRO A 152 -8.94 -28.09 57.79
C PRO A 152 -8.20 -29.24 58.46
N GLN A 153 -7.03 -28.99 59.07
CA GLN A 153 -6.43 -30.02 59.92
C GLN A 153 -5.42 -29.49 60.96
N LEU A 154 -5.88 -28.79 61.99
CA LEU A 154 -5.19 -28.85 63.30
C LEU A 154 -6.06 -28.35 64.47
N THR A 155 -6.91 -29.21 65.01
CA THR A 155 -7.54 -28.95 66.33
C THR A 155 -7.46 -30.19 67.23
N GLN A 156 -6.26 -30.55 67.68
CA GLN A 156 -6.10 -31.34 68.91
C GLN A 156 -4.85 -30.86 69.66
N ALA A 157 -5.03 -29.89 70.56
CA ALA A 157 -4.06 -29.57 71.60
C ALA A 157 -4.74 -28.85 72.77
N ARG A 158 -5.49 -29.61 73.55
CA ARG A 158 -5.72 -29.42 75.01
C ARG A 158 -5.80 -30.87 75.53
N HIS A 159 -5.25 -31.34 76.64
CA HIS A 159 -5.01 -30.76 77.96
C HIS A 159 -4.11 -31.76 78.73
N THR A 160 -2.90 -31.36 79.10
CA THR A 160 -2.02 -31.94 80.14
C THR A 160 -1.18 -30.75 80.61
N SER A 161 -0.94 -30.40 81.87
CA SER A 161 -1.13 -30.95 83.22
C SER A 161 -1.00 -29.77 84.21
N ALA A 162 -1.48 -29.91 85.46
CA ALA A 162 -0.84 -29.42 86.70
C ALA A 162 -1.79 -29.58 87.91
N PRO A 163 -1.30 -29.55 89.17
CA PRO A 163 0.06 -29.79 89.67
C PRO A 163 0.18 -31.07 90.52
#